data_AF-A0A967F4I8-F1
#
_entry.id   AF-A0A967F4I8-F1
#
_cell.length_a   1.000
_cell.length_b   1.000
_cell.length_c   1.000
_cell.angle_alpha   90.00
_cell.angle_beta   90.00
_cell.angle_gamma   90.00
#
_symmetry.space_group_name_H-M   'P 1'
#
loop_
_entity.id
_entity.type
_entity.pdbx_description
1 polymer ?
#
loop_
_entity_poly.entity_id
_entity_poly.type
_entity_poly.pdbx_seq_one_letter_code
_entity_poly.pdbx_strand_id
1 'polypeptide(L)' 'CPRLIVTRTFSKAYGLAGIRVGYALSHPEVAGMLNRVRQPFNVNNLALSGAAAALGDREFIDRSVAANAAGL' A
#
# COMPACT_ATOMS: atom_id res chain seq x y z
N CYS A 1 14.54 -2.85 -15.75
CA CYS A 1 13.45 -2.71 -16.75
C CYS A 1 12.58 -1.49 -16.41
N PRO A 2 12.63 -0.38 -17.17
CA PRO A 2 11.90 0.86 -16.85
C PRO A 2 10.39 0.80 -17.14
N ARG A 3 9.88 -0.32 -17.68
CA ARG A 3 8.49 -0.46 -18.14
C ARG A 3 7.56 -1.19 -17.18
N LEU A 4 8.01 -1.46 -15.94
CA LEU A 4 7.20 -2.14 -14.92
C LEU A 4 6.90 -1.19 -13.76
N ILE A 5 5.62 -1.12 -13.40
CA ILE A 5 5.14 -0.47 -12.19
C ILE A 5 4.29 -1.50 -11.46
N VAL A 6 4.63 -1.80 -10.21
CA VAL A 6 3.83 -2.65 -9.33
C VAL A 6 3.11 -1.74 -8.35
N THR A 7 1.78 -1.79 -8.31
CA THR A 7 0.98 -1.05 -7.34
C THR A 7 0.46 -1.98 -6.26
N ARG A 8 0.44 -1.50 -5.02
CA ARG A 8 -0.10 -2.22 -3.87
C ARG A 8 -0.93 -1.26 -3.02
N THR A 9 -1.97 -1.79 -2.38
CA THR A 9 -2.90 -1.02 -1.56
C THR A 9 -3.06 -1.65 -0.19
N PHE A 10 -3.27 -0.80 0.82
CA PHE A 10 -3.65 -1.23 2.17
C PHE A 10 -5.17 -1.40 2.32
N SER A 11 -5.95 -1.23 1.25
CA SER A 11 -7.43 -1.24 1.33
C SER A 11 -8.05 -2.65 1.34
N LYS A 12 -7.25 -3.71 1.32
CA LYS A 12 -7.71 -5.10 1.14
C LYS A 12 -7.30 -5.95 2.33
N ALA A 13 -6.38 -6.89 2.15
CA ALA A 13 -5.90 -7.79 3.20
C ALA A 13 -5.40 -7.04 4.46
N TYR A 14 -4.87 -5.82 4.31
CA TYR A 14 -4.43 -4.98 5.43
C TYR A 14 -5.57 -4.31 6.22
N GLY A 15 -6.83 -4.38 5.78
CA GLY A 15 -7.98 -3.83 6.52
C GLY A 15 -8.07 -2.29 6.58
N LEU A 16 -7.15 -1.54 5.96
CA LEU A 16 -7.08 -0.07 6.06
C LEU A 16 -7.82 0.65 4.91
N ALA A 17 -9.00 0.15 4.51
CA ALA A 17 -9.76 0.69 3.39
C ALA A 17 -10.16 2.17 3.60
N GLY A 18 -10.52 2.56 4.82
CA GLY A 18 -10.95 3.93 5.13
C GLY A 18 -9.82 4.97 5.15
N ILE A 19 -8.56 4.54 5.26
CA ILE A 19 -7.43 5.44 5.53
C ILE A 19 -6.69 5.89 4.26
N ARG A 20 -7.00 5.25 3.11
CA ARG A 20 -6.59 5.66 1.75
C ARG A 20 -5.08 5.77 1.54
N VAL A 21 -4.37 4.66 1.77
CA VAL A 21 -2.92 4.56 1.58
C VAL A 21 -2.54 3.40 0.67
N GLY A 22 -1.48 3.61 -0.12
CA GLY A 22 -0.94 2.66 -1.08
C GLY A 22 0.46 3.09 -1.54
N TYR A 23 1.13 2.21 -2.28
CA TYR A 23 2.48 2.47 -2.80
C TYR A 23 2.66 1.86 -4.18
N ALA A 24 3.70 2.34 -4.86
CA ALA A 24 4.15 1.82 -6.14
C ALA A 24 5.64 1.49 -6.08
N LEU A 25 6.02 0.35 -6.65
CA LEU A 25 7.42 -0.03 -6.91
C LEU A 25 7.67 0.16 -8.41
N SER A 26 8.69 0.94 -8.76
CA SER A 26 9.03 1.24 -10.15
C SER A 26 10.52 1.57 -10.28
N HIS A 27 11.01 1.69 -11.52
CA HIS A 27 12.37 2.17 -11.78
C HIS A 27 12.55 3.61 -11.25
N PRO A 28 13.72 3.99 -10.70
CA PRO A 28 13.92 5.31 -10.09
C PRO A 28 13.55 6.49 -11.00
N GLU A 29 13.81 6.37 -12.30
CA GLU A 29 13.42 7.38 -13.31
C GLU A 29 11.89 7.59 -13.36
N VAL A 30 11.13 6.50 -13.34
CA VAL A 30 9.66 6.52 -13.31
C VAL A 30 9.16 7.07 -11.98
N ALA A 31 9.75 6.64 -10.86
CA ALA A 31 9.42 7.18 -9.54
C ALA A 31 9.68 8.69 -9.46
N GLY A 32 10.77 9.17 -10.08
CA GLY A 32 11.07 10.60 -10.19
C GLY A 32 9.99 11.36 -10.96
N MET A 33 9.53 10.83 -12.09
CA MET A 33 8.42 11.42 -12.86
C MET A 33 7.12 11.45 -12.06
N LEU A 34 6.76 10.35 -11.39
CA LEU A 34 5.56 10.27 -10.54
C LEU A 34 5.61 11.27 -9.38
N ASN A 35 6.78 11.45 -8.77
CA ASN A 35 6.96 12.40 -7.67
C ASN A 35 6.85 13.87 -8.10
N ARG A 36 7.10 14.21 -9.37
CA ARG A 36 6.93 15.58 -9.89
C ARG A 36 5.46 15.99 -10.01
N VAL A 37 4.58 15.04 -10.31
CA VAL A 37 3.13 15.28 -10.46
C VAL A 37 2.35 15.00 -9.16
N ARG A 38 2.98 14.38 -8.17
CA ARG A 38 2.36 14.07 -6.88
C ARG A 38 2.07 15.35 -6.11
N GLN A 39 0.84 15.49 -5.63
CA GLN A 39 0.47 16.59 -4.74
C GLN A 39 1.26 16.52 -3.42
N PRO A 40 1.68 17.68 -2.87
CA PRO A 40 2.25 17.72 -1.53
C PRO A 40 1.24 17.21 -0.51
N PHE A 41 1.70 16.46 0.49
CA PHE A 41 0.89 15.95 1.60
C PHE A 41 -0.36 15.13 1.18
N ASN A 42 -0.27 14.39 0.08
CA ASN A 42 -1.36 13.53 -0.43
C ASN A 42 -1.74 12.34 0.47
N VAL A 43 -1.04 12.14 1.59
CA VAL A 43 -1.29 11.08 2.59
C VAL A 43 -1.15 11.71 3.98
N ASN A 44 -2.13 11.50 4.86
CA ASN A 44 -2.13 12.06 6.20
C ASN A 44 -1.27 11.23 7.19
N ASN A 45 -0.97 11.79 8.36
CA ASN A 45 -0.12 11.13 9.37
C ASN A 45 -0.71 9.80 9.87
N LEU A 46 -2.03 9.74 10.11
CA LEU A 46 -2.68 8.50 10.54
C LEU A 46 -2.51 7.38 9.51
N ALA A 47 -2.56 7.73 8.24
CA ALA A 47 -2.37 6.82 7.13
C ALA A 47 -0.95 6.29 7.02
N LEU A 48 0.05 7.15 7.24
CA LEU A 48 1.45 6.72 7.28
C LEU A 48 1.72 5.80 8.47
N SER A 49 1.25 6.17 9.67
CA SER A 49 1.42 5.36 10.88
C SER A 49 0.70 4.01 10.77
N GLY A 50 -0.53 4.00 10.26
CA GLY A 50 -1.30 2.77 10.04
C GLY A 50 -0.65 1.86 9.01
N ALA A 51 -0.17 2.41 7.89
CA ALA A 51 0.54 1.63 6.88
C ALA A 51 1.85 1.02 7.43
N ALA A 52 2.61 1.79 8.21
CA ALA A 52 3.84 1.30 8.82
C ALA A 52 3.59 0.15 9.82
N ALA A 53 2.58 0.30 10.68
CA ALA A 53 2.18 -0.77 11.60
C ALA A 53 1.69 -2.02 10.85
N ALA A 54 0.87 -1.84 9.83
CA ALA A 54 0.30 -2.95 9.06
C ALA A 54 1.34 -3.74 8.25
N LEU A 55 2.47 -3.13 7.87
CA LEU A 55 3.59 -3.85 7.25
C LEU A 55 4.30 -4.81 8.22
N GLY A 56 4.24 -4.55 9.53
CA GLY A 56 4.83 -5.41 10.56
C GLY A 56 3.91 -6.55 11.01
N ASP A 57 2.61 -6.44 10.79
CA ASP A 57 1.61 -7.40 11.26
C ASP A 57 1.37 -8.54 10.24
N ARG A 58 2.35 -9.46 10.16
CA ARG A 58 2.27 -10.62 9.27
C ARG A 58 1.12 -11.56 9.63
N GLU A 59 0.89 -11.77 10.93
CA GLU A 59 -0.10 -12.71 11.45
C GLU A 59 -1.51 -12.30 11.04
N PHE A 60 -1.85 -11.01 11.14
CA PHE A 60 -3.12 -10.49 10.65
C PHE A 60 -3.33 -10.78 9.16
N ILE A 61 -2.31 -10.54 8.34
CA ILE A 61 -2.38 -10.77 6.90
C ILE A 61 -2.59 -12.24 6.57
N ASP A 62 -1.84 -13.14 7.20
CA ASP A 62 -1.96 -14.57 6.97
C ASP A 62 -3.36 -15.07 7.35
N ARG A 63 -3.92 -14.59 8.48
CA ARG A 63 -5.32 -14.86 8.87
C ARG A 63 -6.32 -14.29 7.87
N SER A 64 -6.16 -13.05 7.43
CA SER A 64 -7.06 -12.43 6.45
C SER A 64 -7.05 -13.16 5.11
N VAL A 65 -5.89 -13.63 4.66
CA VAL A 65 -5.77 -14.43 3.43
C VAL A 65 -6.43 -15.79 3.61
N ALA A 66 -6.22 -16.47 4.74
CA ALA A 66 -6.86 -17.75 5.03
C ALA A 66 -8.39 -17.62 5.09
N ALA A 67 -8.90 -16.58 5.76
CA ALA A 67 -10.33 -16.29 5.82
C ALA A 67 -10.93 -16.05 4.42
N ASN A 68 -10.25 -15.24 3.60
CA ASN A 68 -10.69 -14.97 2.24
C ASN A 68 -10.68 -16.23 1.36
N ALA A 69 -9.66 -17.09 1.50
CA ALA A 69 -9.59 -18.37 0.79
C ALA A 69 -10.70 -19.34 1.23
N ALA A 70 -11.16 -19.24 2.48
CA ALA A 70 -12.30 -19.99 3.01
C ALA A 70 -13.67 -19.40 2.61
N GLY A 71 -13.70 -18.25 1.91
CA GLY A 71 -14.94 -17.60 1.44
C GLY A 71 -15.68 -16.79 2.50
N LEU A 72 -15.01 -16.44 3.61
CA LEU A 72 -15.48 -15.50 4.63
C LEU A 72 -15.09 -14.06 4.24
#